data_AF-A0A673I411-F1
#
_entry.id   AF-A0A673I411-F1
#
_cell.length_a   1.000
_cell.length_b   1.000
_cell.length_c   1.000
_cell.angle_alpha   90.00
_cell.angle_beta   90.00
_cell.angle_gamma   90.00
#
_symmetry.space_group_name_H-M   'P 1'
#
loop_
_entity.id
_entity.type
_entity.pdbx_description
1 polymer ?
#
loop_
_entity_poly.entity_id
_entity_poly.type
_entity_poly.pdbx_seq_one_letter_code
_entity_poly.pdbx_strand_id
1 'polypeptide(L)'
;LVGLVLQLKLQQRRTREELVSQGIMPRKSDFTLLTEDYLKRKIRSRPERSELVRMHILEETSAEPSLQAKQLKLKRARLADDLNDKISHRPGPIELIHKNILPVHALIGTESPKGESSSLDEDSSDALSPDPQCSQDSPLGLAPQHSPSDMLKMNGDLSPTQVYCCFSCSQQSKSSTDRTSQRSKKAKDNKPKVKKLKYHQYIPPDQKNDREPPPQLDSSYAKILHQQQLFLQLQIINQQQQHYNYHTILPAPPK
;
A
#
# COMPACT_ATOMS: atom_id res chain seq x y z
N LEU A 1 -1.35 27.69 -54.10
CA LEU A 1 -2.11 27.51 -52.84
C LEU A 1 -2.17 26.05 -52.38
N VAL A 2 -2.67 25.13 -53.22
CA VAL A 2 -2.82 23.71 -52.84
C VAL A 2 -1.51 23.03 -52.40
N GLY A 3 -0.41 23.26 -53.12
CA GLY A 3 0.90 22.67 -52.76
C GLY A 3 1.47 23.15 -51.42
N LEU A 4 1.26 24.43 -51.06
CA LEU A 4 1.74 24.99 -49.79
C LEU A 4 0.98 24.42 -48.58
N VAL A 5 -0.33 24.23 -48.72
CA VAL A 5 -1.16 23.61 -47.66
C VAL A 5 -0.73 22.17 -47.39
N LEU A 6 -0.40 21.41 -48.44
CA LEU A 6 0.06 20.04 -48.31
C LEU A 6 1.42 19.96 -47.59
N GLN A 7 2.36 20.83 -47.95
CA GLN A 7 3.67 20.91 -47.30
C GLN A 7 3.56 21.13 -45.79
N LEU A 8 2.68 22.06 -45.37
CA LEU A 8 2.44 22.36 -43.96
C LEU A 8 1.84 21.17 -43.19
N LYS A 9 0.84 20.49 -43.78
CA LYS A 9 0.23 19.30 -43.17
C LYS A 9 1.21 18.13 -43.03
N LEU A 10 2.12 17.96 -43.98
CA LEU A 10 3.16 16.94 -43.91
C LEU A 10 4.20 17.25 -42.83
N GLN A 11 4.51 18.53 -42.59
CA GLN A 11 5.43 18.94 -41.54
C GLN A 11 4.82 18.79 -40.13
N GLN A 12 3.51 19.03 -39.99
CA GLN A 12 2.78 18.88 -38.72
C GLN A 12 2.30 17.44 -38.43
N ARG A 13 2.62 16.47 -39.29
CA ARG A 13 2.15 15.09 -39.10
C ARG A 13 2.90 14.41 -37.95
N ARG A 14 2.17 13.60 -37.20
CA ARG A 14 2.74 12.69 -36.20
C ARG A 14 3.52 11.57 -36.86
N THR A 15 4.54 11.07 -36.18
CA THR A 15 5.32 9.95 -36.68
C THR A 15 4.47 8.68 -36.70
N ARG A 16 4.88 7.70 -37.51
CA ARG A 16 4.18 6.41 -37.56
C ARG A 16 4.21 5.74 -36.18
N GLU A 17 5.34 5.85 -35.49
CA GLU A 17 5.58 5.27 -34.18
C GLU A 17 4.64 5.87 -33.13
N GLU A 18 4.42 7.19 -33.16
CA GLU A 18 3.43 7.86 -32.30
C GLU A 18 2.00 7.37 -32.57
N LEU A 19 1.62 7.24 -33.85
CA LEU A 19 0.29 6.74 -34.22
C LEU A 19 0.10 5.27 -33.80
N VAL A 20 1.14 4.46 -33.92
CA VAL A 20 1.17 3.06 -33.48
C VAL A 20 1.14 2.95 -31.94
N SER A 21 1.82 3.85 -31.23
CA SER A 21 1.80 3.94 -29.77
C SER A 21 0.40 4.30 -29.24
N GLN A 22 -0.31 5.19 -29.94
CA GLN A 22 -1.67 5.57 -29.61
C GLN A 22 -2.74 4.57 -30.10
N GLY A 23 -2.34 3.48 -30.77
CA GLY A 23 -3.26 2.47 -31.30
C GLY A 23 -4.08 2.93 -32.52
N ILE A 24 -3.69 4.04 -33.17
CA ILE A 24 -4.33 4.55 -34.40
C ILE A 24 -3.88 3.73 -35.61
N MET A 25 -2.61 3.31 -35.62
CA MET A 25 -2.03 2.45 -36.67
C MET A 25 -1.71 1.06 -36.11
N PRO A 26 -1.99 -0.04 -36.84
CA PRO A 26 -1.70 -1.38 -36.37
C PRO A 26 -0.20 -1.67 -36.28
N ARG A 27 0.20 -2.36 -35.22
CA ARG A 27 1.56 -2.94 -35.08
C ARG A 27 1.67 -4.14 -36.01
N LYS A 28 2.67 -4.14 -36.89
CA LYS A 28 3.01 -5.29 -37.73
C LYS A 28 3.82 -6.29 -36.92
N SER A 29 3.18 -7.01 -36.01
CA SER A 29 3.83 -8.04 -35.19
C SER A 29 2.85 -9.17 -34.90
N ASP A 30 3.33 -10.41 -34.99
CA ASP A 30 2.58 -11.66 -34.69
C ASP A 30 2.31 -11.87 -33.19
N PHE A 31 2.42 -10.79 -32.40
CA PHE A 31 2.34 -10.79 -30.94
C PHE A 31 1.00 -11.30 -30.42
N THR A 32 -0.06 -11.21 -31.23
CA THR A 32 -1.40 -11.70 -30.89
C THR A 32 -1.41 -13.20 -30.62
N LEU A 33 -0.75 -14.00 -31.48
CA LEU A 33 -0.74 -15.46 -31.37
C LEU A 33 0.12 -15.94 -30.19
N LEU A 34 1.29 -15.31 -29.97
CA LEU A 34 2.14 -15.61 -28.82
C LEU A 34 1.45 -15.27 -27.49
N THR A 35 0.66 -14.18 -27.45
CA THR A 35 -0.12 -13.79 -26.27
C THR A 35 -1.26 -14.78 -26.00
N GLU A 36 -1.90 -15.27 -27.06
CA GLU A 36 -2.99 -16.24 -26.97
C GLU A 36 -2.53 -17.57 -26.38
N ASP A 37 -1.44 -18.15 -26.90
CA ASP A 37 -0.90 -19.42 -26.41
C ASP A 37 -0.38 -19.32 -24.97
N TYR A 38 0.24 -18.20 -24.63
CA TYR A 38 0.66 -17.90 -23.27
C TYR A 38 -0.53 -17.85 -22.31
N LEU A 39 -1.59 -17.15 -22.68
CA LEU A 39 -2.78 -17.02 -21.85
C LEU A 39 -3.52 -18.36 -21.70
N LYS A 40 -3.66 -19.14 -22.79
CA LYS A 40 -4.20 -20.50 -22.78
C LYS A 40 -3.44 -21.39 -21.80
N ARG A 41 -2.10 -21.32 -21.78
CA ARG A 41 -1.27 -22.04 -20.79
C ARG A 41 -1.55 -21.56 -19.36
N LYS A 42 -1.59 -20.24 -19.11
CA LYS A 42 -1.87 -19.66 -17.78
C LYS A 42 -3.25 -20.00 -17.23
N ILE A 43 -4.27 -20.06 -18.08
CA ILE A 43 -5.62 -20.43 -17.68
C ILE A 43 -5.67 -21.91 -17.26
N ARG A 44 -5.00 -22.79 -18.00
CA ARG A 44 -4.90 -24.23 -17.66
C ARG A 44 -4.18 -24.46 -16.34
N SER A 45 -3.15 -23.67 -16.05
CA SER A 45 -2.35 -23.77 -14.82
C SER A 45 -2.80 -22.78 -13.74
N ARG A 46 -4.07 -22.34 -13.74
CA ARG A 46 -4.56 -21.35 -12.77
C ARG A 46 -4.79 -22.01 -11.40
N PRO A 47 -4.13 -21.53 -10.33
CA PRO A 47 -4.37 -22.04 -8.96
C PRO A 47 -5.81 -21.83 -8.49
N GLU A 48 -6.27 -22.70 -7.60
CA GLU A 48 -7.56 -22.57 -6.93
C GLU A 48 -7.47 -21.53 -5.79
N ARG A 49 -8.60 -20.94 -5.38
CA ARG A 49 -8.66 -19.97 -4.29
C ARG A 49 -8.07 -20.53 -2.99
N SER A 50 -8.40 -21.77 -2.63
CA SER A 50 -7.88 -22.44 -1.43
C SER A 50 -6.36 -22.58 -1.43
N GLU A 51 -5.75 -22.79 -2.59
CA GLU A 51 -4.29 -22.83 -2.72
C GLU A 51 -3.67 -21.46 -2.46
N LEU A 52 -4.25 -20.40 -3.05
CA LEU A 52 -3.81 -19.02 -2.80
C LEU A 52 -3.97 -18.62 -1.32
N VAL A 53 -5.02 -19.12 -0.68
CA VAL A 53 -5.28 -18.93 0.74
C VAL A 53 -4.25 -19.66 1.60
N ARG A 54 -3.98 -20.94 1.31
CA ARG A 54 -2.94 -21.75 1.98
C ARG A 54 -1.55 -21.12 1.87
N MET A 55 -1.27 -20.46 0.74
CA MET A 55 -0.02 -19.72 0.50
C MET A 55 0.00 -18.31 1.11
N HIS A 56 -1.05 -17.89 1.84
CA HIS A 56 -1.19 -16.55 2.41
C HIS A 56 -1.16 -15.41 1.38
N ILE A 57 -1.54 -15.69 0.13
CA ILE A 57 -1.74 -14.67 -0.92
C ILE A 57 -3.13 -14.05 -0.80
N LEU A 58 -4.15 -14.88 -0.49
CA LEU A 58 -5.52 -14.44 -0.24
C LEU A 58 -5.91 -14.70 1.22
N GLU A 59 -6.79 -13.87 1.77
CA GLU A 59 -7.29 -14.03 3.13
C GLU A 59 -8.37 -15.13 3.22
N GLU A 60 -8.37 -15.84 4.36
CA GLU A 60 -9.38 -16.83 4.75
C GLU A 60 -10.69 -16.14 5.17
N THR A 61 -11.35 -15.42 4.26
CA THR A 61 -12.60 -14.71 4.58
C THR A 61 -13.62 -14.78 3.46
N SER A 62 -14.89 -14.98 3.82
CA SER A 62 -16.04 -14.91 2.91
C SER A 62 -16.59 -13.48 2.71
N ALA A 63 -15.97 -12.48 3.32
CA ALA A 63 -16.39 -11.09 3.23
C ALA A 63 -16.08 -10.51 1.85
N GLU A 64 -16.87 -9.53 1.43
CA GLU A 64 -16.66 -8.83 0.17
C GLU A 64 -15.23 -8.26 0.06
N PRO A 65 -14.63 -8.21 -1.16
CA PRO A 65 -13.27 -7.72 -1.37
C PRO A 65 -13.02 -6.32 -0.79
N SER A 66 -14.04 -5.47 -0.80
CA SER A 66 -14.00 -4.10 -0.28
C SER A 66 -13.79 -4.02 1.25
N LEU A 67 -14.14 -5.07 1.99
CA LEU A 67 -14.12 -5.11 3.45
C LEU A 67 -12.93 -5.86 4.04
N GLN A 68 -12.30 -6.76 3.26
CA GLN A 68 -11.25 -7.66 3.74
C GLN A 68 -10.11 -6.92 4.44
N ALA A 69 -9.62 -5.82 3.85
CA ALA A 69 -8.55 -5.02 4.44
C ALA A 69 -8.94 -4.44 5.81
N LYS A 70 -10.17 -3.94 5.96
CA LYS A 70 -10.67 -3.39 7.22
C LYS A 70 -10.87 -4.48 8.27
N GLN A 71 -11.41 -5.63 7.85
CA GLN A 71 -11.60 -6.78 8.72
C GLN A 71 -10.27 -7.32 9.24
N LEU A 72 -9.26 -7.46 8.38
CA LEU A 72 -7.92 -7.89 8.78
C LEU A 72 -7.30 -6.91 9.78
N LYS A 73 -7.43 -5.60 9.53
CA LYS A 73 -6.97 -4.57 10.47
C LYS A 73 -7.65 -4.69 11.84
N LEU A 74 -8.97 -4.88 11.85
CA LEU A 74 -9.72 -5.08 13.09
C LEU A 74 -9.33 -6.37 13.81
N LYS A 75 -9.15 -7.48 13.07
CA LYS A 75 -8.70 -8.77 13.62
C LYS A 75 -7.34 -8.62 14.27
N ARG A 76 -6.38 -7.94 13.61
CA ARG A 76 -5.05 -7.65 14.16
C ARG A 76 -5.11 -6.78 15.41
N ALA A 77 -5.92 -5.72 15.41
CA ALA A 77 -6.08 -4.85 16.57
C ALA A 77 -6.63 -5.63 17.78
N ARG A 78 -7.71 -6.39 17.58
CA ARG A 78 -8.29 -7.23 18.65
C ARG A 78 -7.30 -8.25 19.21
N LEU A 79 -6.51 -8.88 18.35
CA LEU A 79 -5.47 -9.80 18.78
C LEU A 79 -4.37 -9.09 19.57
N ALA A 80 -3.97 -7.89 19.15
CA ALA A 80 -2.98 -7.10 19.88
C ALA A 80 -3.47 -6.74 21.29
N ASP A 81 -4.72 -6.28 21.40
CA ASP A 81 -5.33 -5.92 22.68
C ASP A 81 -5.44 -7.16 23.61
N ASP A 82 -5.94 -8.29 23.10
CA ASP A 82 -6.05 -9.56 23.86
C ASP A 82 -4.69 -10.11 24.31
N LEU A 83 -3.68 -10.06 23.44
CA LEU A 83 -2.32 -10.45 23.81
C LEU A 83 -1.73 -9.50 24.86
N ASN A 84 -1.97 -8.20 24.74
CA ASN A 84 -1.51 -7.21 25.71
C ASN A 84 -2.11 -7.47 27.10
N ASP A 85 -3.41 -7.75 27.17
CA ASP A 85 -4.10 -8.12 28.40
C ASP A 85 -3.50 -9.41 29.02
N LYS A 86 -3.24 -10.43 28.20
CA LYS A 86 -2.59 -11.69 28.64
C LYS A 86 -1.16 -11.48 29.15
N ILE A 87 -0.40 -10.59 28.52
CA ILE A 87 0.99 -10.30 28.90
C ILE A 87 1.04 -9.50 30.20
N SER A 88 0.08 -8.60 30.44
CA SER A 88 0.05 -7.82 31.69
C SER A 88 -0.16 -8.69 32.95
N HIS A 89 -0.86 -9.82 32.81
CA HIS A 89 -1.07 -10.80 33.88
C HIS A 89 -0.06 -11.95 33.86
N ARG A 90 1.09 -11.77 33.18
CA ARG A 90 2.10 -12.82 33.06
C ARG A 90 2.68 -13.17 34.44
N PRO A 91 2.57 -14.43 34.89
CA PRO A 91 3.10 -14.87 36.17
C PRO A 91 4.60 -14.63 36.29
N GLY A 92 5.04 -14.15 37.45
CA GLY A 92 6.46 -13.98 37.75
C GLY A 92 7.21 -15.30 37.92
N PRO A 93 8.55 -15.30 37.90
CA PRO A 93 9.36 -16.49 38.10
C PRO A 93 9.08 -17.23 39.42
N ILE A 94 8.82 -16.48 40.50
CA ILE A 94 8.47 -17.05 41.80
C ILE A 94 7.14 -17.83 41.77
N GLU A 95 6.14 -17.32 41.05
CA GLU A 95 4.85 -17.99 40.89
C GLU A 95 4.99 -19.29 40.10
N LEU A 96 5.87 -19.31 39.10
CA LEU A 96 6.17 -20.51 38.31
C LEU A 96 6.92 -21.58 39.15
N ILE A 97 7.76 -21.16 40.10
CA ILE A 97 8.41 -22.07 41.06
C ILE A 97 7.38 -22.68 42.01
N HIS A 98 6.49 -21.86 42.58
CA HIS A 98 5.40 -22.36 43.44
C HIS A 98 4.47 -23.35 42.71
N LYS A 99 4.32 -23.19 41.39
CA LYS A 99 3.57 -24.11 40.53
C LYS A 99 4.38 -25.35 40.10
N ASN A 100 5.59 -25.53 40.61
CA ASN A 100 6.51 -26.62 40.27
C ASN A 100 6.83 -26.73 38.76
N ILE A 101 6.72 -25.61 38.04
CA ILE A 101 7.07 -25.53 36.62
C ILE A 101 8.56 -25.18 36.46
N LEU A 102 9.08 -24.34 37.36
CA LEU A 102 10.50 -23.99 37.44
C LEU A 102 11.12 -24.52 38.73
N PRO A 103 12.39 -24.96 38.72
CA PRO A 103 13.10 -25.37 39.92
C PRO A 103 13.56 -24.15 40.75
N VAL A 104 13.68 -24.33 42.07
CA VAL A 104 13.96 -23.25 43.05
C VAL A 104 15.30 -22.52 42.80
N HIS A 105 16.32 -23.23 42.30
CA HIS A 105 17.64 -22.64 42.04
C HIS A 105 17.64 -21.65 40.85
N ALA A 106 16.57 -21.60 40.05
CA ALA A 106 16.45 -20.67 38.92
C ALA A 106 16.46 -19.19 39.35
N LEU A 107 16.24 -18.89 40.64
CA LEU A 107 16.33 -17.52 41.19
C LEU A 107 17.75 -17.11 41.59
N ILE A 108 18.67 -18.06 41.75
CA ILE A 108 19.98 -17.84 42.40
C ILE A 108 21.08 -17.51 41.38
N GLY A 109 20.82 -17.60 40.07
CA GLY A 109 21.78 -17.33 38.99
C GLY A 109 22.12 -15.84 38.75
N THR A 110 22.35 -15.06 39.80
CA THR A 110 23.05 -13.77 39.73
C THR A 110 24.42 -13.87 40.42
N GLU A 111 25.30 -14.74 39.93
CA GLU A 111 26.70 -14.35 39.80
C GLU A 111 26.95 -13.95 38.35
N SER A 112 27.11 -12.65 38.13
CA SER A 112 27.66 -12.10 36.90
C SER A 112 29.06 -12.69 36.65
N PRO A 113 29.37 -13.29 35.50
CA PRO A 113 30.72 -13.18 34.99
C PRO A 113 30.83 -11.79 34.39
N LYS A 114 31.59 -10.94 35.09
CA LYS A 114 32.26 -9.79 34.50
C LYS A 114 33.13 -10.35 33.37
N GLY A 115 32.63 -10.24 32.14
CA GLY A 115 33.23 -10.80 30.94
C GLY A 115 33.21 -9.75 29.84
N GLU A 116 34.11 -8.79 29.99
CA GLU A 116 34.70 -7.98 28.95
C GLU A 116 34.95 -8.77 27.64
N SER A 117 34.21 -8.46 26.56
CA SER A 117 34.67 -8.48 25.15
C SER A 117 33.50 -8.25 24.17
N SER A 118 33.81 -7.56 23.07
CA SER A 118 33.00 -7.24 21.88
C SER A 118 31.97 -6.10 22.10
N SER A 119 32.10 -4.88 21.57
CA SER A 119 32.77 -4.40 20.36
C SER A 119 32.50 -5.29 19.15
N LEU A 120 31.22 -5.45 18.82
CA LEU A 120 30.81 -5.78 17.46
C LEU A 120 30.32 -4.47 16.83
N ASP A 121 31.22 -3.77 16.17
CA ASP A 121 30.85 -2.90 15.06
C ASP A 121 30.27 -3.83 13.97
N GLU A 122 28.95 -3.90 13.89
CA GLU A 122 28.21 -4.65 12.86
C GLU A 122 27.30 -3.66 12.13
N ASP A 123 27.96 -2.88 11.27
CA ASP A 123 27.43 -2.53 9.97
C ASP A 123 27.10 -3.83 9.24
N SER A 124 25.82 -4.21 9.19
CA SER A 124 25.37 -5.30 8.33
C SER A 124 23.98 -4.99 7.80
N SER A 125 24.02 -4.25 6.70
CA SER A 125 22.92 -4.17 5.76
C SER A 125 22.88 -5.48 4.98
N ASP A 126 21.89 -6.36 5.21
CA ASP A 126 21.50 -7.38 4.23
C ASP A 126 20.06 -7.84 4.52
N ALA A 127 19.09 -7.35 3.78
CA ALA A 127 18.53 -8.07 2.63
C ALA A 127 17.90 -9.42 3.01
N LEU A 128 16.82 -9.39 3.79
CA LEU A 128 15.76 -10.40 3.67
C LEU A 128 14.58 -9.81 2.90
N SER A 129 14.85 -9.41 1.65
CA SER A 129 13.84 -9.52 0.60
C SER A 129 13.74 -11.01 0.27
N PRO A 130 12.58 -11.66 0.42
CA PRO A 130 12.41 -12.99 -0.13
C PRO A 130 12.35 -12.85 -1.66
N ASP A 131 13.49 -13.00 -2.33
CA ASP A 131 13.52 -13.18 -3.78
C ASP A 131 12.93 -14.55 -4.14
N PRO A 132 11.90 -14.62 -4.99
CA PRO A 132 11.31 -15.87 -5.42
C PRO A 132 11.94 -16.32 -6.74
N GLN A 133 13.09 -17.00 -6.72
CA GLN A 133 13.57 -17.70 -7.94
C GLN A 133 14.36 -18.98 -7.62
N CYS A 134 13.73 -20.13 -7.86
CA CYS A 134 14.42 -21.26 -8.49
C CYS A 134 13.40 -22.19 -9.16
N SER A 135 13.31 -22.08 -10.48
CA SER A 135 12.90 -23.17 -11.35
C SER A 135 14.17 -23.92 -11.73
N GLN A 136 14.28 -25.21 -11.39
CA GLN A 136 15.05 -26.18 -12.18
C GLN A 136 14.47 -27.59 -11.98
N ASP A 137 14.06 -28.17 -13.11
CA ASP A 137 13.97 -29.57 -13.56
C ASP A 137 13.73 -30.79 -12.64
N SER A 138 12.92 -31.72 -13.18
CA SER A 138 12.48 -33.05 -12.65
C SER A 138 13.51 -34.18 -12.93
N PRO A 139 13.23 -35.51 -12.84
CA PRO A 139 12.27 -36.35 -12.07
C PRO A 139 12.94 -37.58 -11.35
N LEU A 140 12.10 -38.53 -10.89
CA LEU A 140 12.38 -39.91 -10.38
C LEU A 140 12.69 -39.96 -8.87
N GLY A 141 12.08 -40.78 -8.01
CA GLY A 141 11.25 -41.98 -8.15
C GLY A 141 11.69 -42.90 -6.99
N LEU A 142 10.76 -43.31 -6.11
CA LEU A 142 10.78 -44.52 -5.26
C LEU A 142 9.67 -44.40 -4.18
N ALA A 143 8.71 -45.33 -4.22
CA ALA A 143 7.81 -45.68 -3.10
C ALA A 143 8.47 -46.83 -2.28
N PRO A 144 7.82 -47.51 -1.28
CA PRO A 144 6.52 -47.32 -0.61
C PRO A 144 6.56 -47.51 0.95
N GLN A 145 5.37 -47.61 1.57
CA GLN A 145 5.00 -48.17 2.91
C GLN A 145 4.89 -47.12 4.03
N HIS A 146 3.74 -46.84 4.68
CA HIS A 146 2.83 -47.75 5.40
C HIS A 146 1.37 -47.23 5.43
N SER A 147 0.41 -48.18 5.39
CA SER A 147 -0.95 -48.07 5.95
C SER A 147 -1.02 -48.87 7.26
N PRO A 148 -2.01 -48.64 8.14
CA PRO A 148 -3.29 -49.35 8.02
C PRO A 148 -4.53 -48.44 8.15
N SER A 149 -5.61 -48.91 7.54
CA SER A 149 -6.98 -48.46 7.71
C SER A 149 -7.55 -48.90 9.07
N ASP A 150 -8.53 -48.17 9.60
CA ASP A 150 -9.77 -48.81 10.03
C ASP A 150 -10.97 -47.86 9.96
N MET A 151 -12.09 -48.48 9.63
CA MET A 151 -13.35 -47.90 9.19
C MET A 151 -14.18 -47.37 10.35
N LEU A 152 -14.91 -46.27 10.15
CA LEU A 152 -16.33 -46.17 10.53
C LEU A 152 -17.06 -45.21 9.58
N LYS A 153 -17.86 -45.81 8.70
CA LYS A 153 -18.95 -45.17 7.96
C LYS A 153 -20.11 -44.91 8.91
N MET A 154 -20.67 -43.71 8.92
CA MET A 154 -22.10 -43.50 9.19
C MET A 154 -22.58 -42.37 8.28
N ASN A 155 -23.35 -42.74 7.25
CA ASN A 155 -24.19 -41.83 6.50
C ASN A 155 -25.51 -41.64 7.27
N GLY A 156 -26.01 -40.42 7.32
CA GLY A 156 -27.33 -40.09 7.83
C GLY A 156 -27.79 -38.79 7.20
N ASP A 157 -28.43 -38.90 6.04
CA ASP A 157 -29.24 -37.86 5.41
C ASP A 157 -30.39 -37.44 6.34
N LEU A 158 -30.53 -36.15 6.64
CA LEU A 158 -31.82 -35.48 6.83
C LEU A 158 -31.67 -33.98 6.47
N SER A 159 -32.44 -33.54 5.50
CA SER A 159 -32.71 -32.13 5.14
C SER A 159 -34.11 -31.74 5.63
N PRO A 160 -34.62 -30.53 5.38
CA PRO A 160 -34.44 -29.31 6.16
C PRO A 160 -35.75 -28.90 6.86
N THR A 161 -35.71 -28.24 8.03
CA THR A 161 -36.90 -27.61 8.61
C THR A 161 -36.76 -26.10 8.69
N GLN A 162 -37.61 -25.46 7.91
CA GLN A 162 -38.02 -24.06 7.92
C GLN A 162 -38.37 -23.58 9.33
N VAL A 163 -37.82 -22.45 9.76
CA VAL A 163 -38.50 -21.61 10.76
C VAL A 163 -38.39 -20.15 10.35
N TYR A 164 -39.57 -19.55 10.27
CA TYR A 164 -39.87 -18.19 9.87
C TYR A 164 -39.24 -17.11 10.76
N CYS A 165 -39.04 -15.95 10.14
CA CYS A 165 -38.80 -14.65 10.77
C CYS A 165 -39.97 -14.14 11.64
N CYS A 166 -39.62 -13.11 12.42
CA CYS A 166 -40.42 -12.10 13.14
C CYS A 166 -40.93 -12.49 14.54
N PHE A 167 -40.52 -11.73 15.57
CA PHE A 167 -41.33 -10.65 16.14
C PHE A 167 -40.50 -9.77 17.10
N SER A 168 -40.74 -8.48 16.99
CA SER A 168 -40.36 -7.37 17.86
C SER A 168 -41.00 -7.46 19.26
N CYS A 169 -40.29 -7.02 20.30
CA CYS A 169 -40.87 -6.10 21.29
C CYS A 169 -39.80 -5.40 22.14
N SER A 170 -40.00 -4.11 22.30
CA SER A 170 -39.26 -3.18 23.15
C SER A 170 -39.75 -3.23 24.61
N GLN A 171 -39.08 -2.40 25.44
CA GLN A 171 -39.49 -1.90 26.77
C GLN A 171 -38.99 -2.74 27.96
N GLN A 172 -38.56 -2.20 29.09
CA GLN A 172 -38.35 -0.83 29.58
C GLN A 172 -37.61 -0.98 30.93
N SER A 173 -36.73 -0.04 31.28
CA SER A 173 -36.61 0.41 32.68
C SER A 173 -36.09 1.84 32.70
N LYS A 174 -36.95 2.77 33.14
CA LYS A 174 -36.67 4.18 33.41
C LYS A 174 -36.69 4.41 34.92
N SER A 175 -35.79 5.28 35.40
CA SER A 175 -36.00 6.22 36.53
C SER A 175 -34.86 7.24 36.46
N SER A 176 -35.01 8.40 35.81
CA SER A 176 -35.59 9.67 36.29
C SER A 176 -35.17 10.11 37.70
N THR A 177 -34.27 11.08 37.80
CA THR A 177 -34.58 12.37 38.45
C THR A 177 -33.61 13.48 38.02
N ASP A 178 -34.21 14.64 37.84
CA ASP A 178 -33.72 15.92 37.31
C ASP A 178 -32.98 16.72 38.40
N ARG A 179 -32.01 17.58 38.04
CA ARG A 179 -32.07 19.04 38.31
C ARG A 179 -30.74 19.82 38.17
N THR A 180 -30.87 20.90 37.39
CA THR A 180 -30.36 22.27 37.58
C THR A 180 -28.96 22.69 37.12
N SER A 181 -29.00 23.66 36.20
CA SER A 181 -27.95 24.58 35.76
C SER A 181 -27.25 25.31 36.91
N GLN A 182 -25.91 25.30 36.90
CA GLN A 182 -25.09 26.40 37.41
C GLN A 182 -23.82 26.55 36.56
N ARG A 183 -23.69 27.74 35.97
CA ARG A 183 -22.55 28.25 35.21
C ARG A 183 -21.43 28.60 36.19
N SER A 184 -20.25 27.96 36.08
CA SER A 184 -19.05 28.39 36.79
C SER A 184 -17.94 28.82 35.81
N LYS A 185 -17.43 30.03 36.08
CA LYS A 185 -16.43 30.76 35.32
C LYS A 185 -15.02 30.23 35.61
N LYS A 186 -14.21 30.15 34.54
CA LYS A 186 -12.75 30.31 34.43
C LYS A 186 -11.88 29.94 35.64
N ALA A 187 -10.97 28.98 35.43
CA ALA A 187 -9.69 28.90 36.11
C ALA A 187 -8.54 28.82 35.09
N LYS A 188 -7.84 29.96 34.97
CA LYS A 188 -6.40 30.13 34.82
C LYS A 188 -5.68 29.38 33.67
N ASP A 189 -5.43 30.12 32.59
CA ASP A 189 -4.49 29.80 31.52
C ASP A 189 -3.13 29.32 32.07
N ASN A 190 -2.79 28.06 31.81
CA ASN A 190 -1.40 27.61 31.84
C ASN A 190 -0.76 27.98 30.51
N LYS A 191 -0.11 29.15 30.47
CA LYS A 191 0.67 29.60 29.30
C LYS A 191 1.77 28.56 29.03
N PRO A 192 1.84 27.93 27.84
CA PRO A 192 3.00 27.12 27.50
C PRO A 192 4.22 28.05 27.50
N LYS A 193 5.23 27.73 28.33
CA LYS A 193 6.51 28.44 28.28
C LYS A 193 7.16 28.11 26.94
N VAL A 194 7.11 29.06 26.02
CA VAL A 194 7.80 28.99 24.73
C VAL A 194 9.29 28.94 25.01
N LYS A 195 9.91 27.78 24.81
CA LYS A 195 11.38 27.67 24.76
C LYS A 195 11.82 28.53 23.59
N LYS A 196 12.73 29.49 23.81
CA LYS A 196 13.30 30.28 22.71
C LYS A 196 13.96 29.31 21.74
N LEU A 197 13.42 29.20 20.54
CA LEU A 197 14.07 28.48 19.45
C LEU A 197 15.43 29.17 19.23
N LYS A 198 16.50 28.41 19.42
CA LYS A 198 17.83 28.80 18.98
C LYS A 198 17.84 28.58 17.47
N TYR A 199 18.01 29.65 16.71
CA TYR A 199 18.15 29.54 15.26
C TYR A 199 19.38 28.68 14.98
N HIS A 200 19.19 27.51 14.39
CA HIS A 200 20.27 26.86 13.65
C HIS A 200 20.55 27.78 12.47
N GLN A 201 21.75 28.37 12.47
CA GLN A 201 22.24 29.16 11.35
C GLN A 201 22.25 28.23 10.12
N TYR A 202 21.54 28.63 9.07
CA TYR A 202 21.52 27.88 7.82
C TYR A 202 22.93 27.81 7.25
N ILE A 203 23.43 26.58 7.13
CA ILE A 203 24.64 26.27 6.39
C ILE A 203 24.16 25.91 4.97
N PRO A 204 24.50 26.70 3.94
CA PRO A 204 24.11 26.42 2.56
C PRO A 204 24.58 25.03 2.12
N PRO A 205 23.80 24.32 1.30
CA PRO A 205 24.03 22.90 1.01
C PRO A 205 25.16 22.67 0.00
N ASP A 206 25.75 23.73 -0.54
CA ASP A 206 26.74 23.67 -1.63
C ASP A 206 28.15 23.24 -1.18
N GLN A 207 28.30 22.53 -0.07
CA GLN A 207 29.61 22.10 0.43
C GLN A 207 29.78 20.60 0.65
N LYS A 208 28.91 19.75 0.08
CA LYS A 208 29.19 18.31 0.01
C LYS A 208 29.00 17.80 -1.42
N ASN A 209 30.11 17.36 -2.01
CA ASN A 209 30.22 16.77 -3.35
C ASN A 209 29.60 15.37 -3.48
N ASP A 210 28.63 15.01 -2.65
CA ASP A 210 27.84 13.79 -2.88
C ASP A 210 26.74 14.14 -3.87
N ARG A 211 26.99 13.81 -5.14
CA ARG A 211 25.95 13.69 -6.18
C ARG A 211 24.99 12.56 -5.78
N GLU A 212 24.14 12.83 -4.80
CA GLU A 212 22.85 12.16 -4.72
C GLU A 212 22.09 12.58 -5.99
N PRO A 213 21.71 11.64 -6.87
CA PRO A 213 20.93 11.99 -8.03
C PRO A 213 19.67 12.70 -7.52
N PRO A 214 19.37 13.93 -7.97
CA PRO A 214 18.18 14.63 -7.51
C PRO A 214 16.99 13.67 -7.65
N PRO A 215 16.08 13.58 -6.66
CA PRO A 215 14.91 12.72 -6.74
C PRO A 215 14.30 12.96 -8.10
N GLN A 216 14.21 11.90 -8.91
CA GLN A 216 13.88 11.93 -10.32
C GLN A 216 12.50 12.58 -10.46
N LEU A 217 12.46 13.91 -10.51
CA LEU A 217 11.24 14.71 -10.36
C LEU A 217 10.25 14.18 -11.37
N ASP A 218 9.21 13.54 -10.85
CA ASP A 218 8.46 12.52 -11.55
C ASP A 218 8.09 12.97 -12.96
N SER A 219 8.22 12.07 -13.92
CA SER A 219 7.78 12.27 -15.31
C SER A 219 6.38 12.91 -15.40
N SER A 220 5.54 12.71 -14.39
CA SER A 220 4.23 13.37 -14.22
C SER A 220 4.32 14.89 -13.97
N TYR A 221 5.10 15.35 -13.00
CA TYR A 221 5.23 16.78 -12.69
C TYR A 221 6.01 17.52 -13.78
N ALA A 222 7.04 16.89 -14.36
CA ALA A 222 7.73 17.46 -15.52
C ALA A 222 6.77 17.68 -16.71
N LYS A 223 5.84 16.74 -16.96
CA LYS A 223 4.80 16.88 -17.98
C LYS A 223 3.79 17.98 -17.66
N ILE A 224 3.34 18.09 -16.40
CA ILE A 224 2.39 19.14 -16.00
C ILE A 224 3.01 20.52 -16.12
N LEU A 225 4.28 20.67 -15.70
CA LEU A 225 5.02 21.92 -15.79
C LEU A 225 5.25 22.30 -17.25
N HIS A 226 5.64 21.35 -18.10
CA HIS A 226 5.81 21.57 -19.53
C HIS A 226 4.49 21.99 -20.20
N GLN A 227 3.37 21.34 -19.87
CA GLN A 227 2.05 21.73 -20.37
C GLN A 227 1.69 23.16 -19.95
N GLN A 228 1.92 23.53 -18.69
CA GLN A 228 1.68 24.91 -18.24
C GLN A 228 2.56 25.92 -18.99
N GLN A 229 3.83 25.59 -19.22
CA GLN A 229 4.74 26.46 -19.98
C GLN A 229 4.26 26.67 -21.43
N LEU A 230 3.78 25.62 -22.09
CA LEU A 230 3.19 25.73 -23.44
C LEU A 230 1.93 26.59 -23.45
N PHE A 231 1.05 26.44 -22.46
CA PHE A 231 -0.17 27.26 -22.35
C PHE A 231 0.15 28.76 -22.25
N LEU A 232 1.09 29.12 -21.37
CA LEU A 232 1.57 30.49 -21.21
C LEU A 232 2.18 31.05 -22.50
N GLN A 233 3.02 30.27 -23.19
CA GLN A 233 3.62 30.69 -24.47
C GLN A 233 2.53 31.02 -25.52
N LEU A 234 1.48 30.19 -25.58
CA LEU A 234 0.37 30.39 -26.50
C LEU A 234 -0.46 31.63 -26.14
N GLN A 235 -0.66 31.90 -24.85
CA GLN A 235 -1.36 33.09 -24.37
C GLN A 235 -0.60 34.37 -24.76
N ILE A 236 0.73 34.37 -24.61
CA ILE A 236 1.61 35.48 -25.01
C ILE A 236 1.52 35.73 -26.51
N ILE A 237 1.57 34.68 -27.33
CA ILE A 237 1.49 34.80 -28.80
C ILE A 237 0.12 35.33 -29.22
N ASN A 238 -0.96 34.85 -28.60
CA ASN A 238 -2.31 35.35 -28.90
C ASN A 238 -2.45 36.84 -28.59
N GLN A 239 -1.94 37.30 -27.45
CA GLN A 239 -1.98 38.71 -27.08
C GLN A 239 -1.17 39.56 -28.06
N GLN A 240 0.03 39.12 -28.45
CA GLN A 240 0.84 39.83 -29.45
C GLN A 240 0.15 39.92 -30.81
N GLN A 241 -0.52 38.86 -31.26
CA GLN A 241 -1.25 38.90 -32.54
C GLN A 241 -2.40 39.91 -32.51
N GLN A 242 -3.12 40.06 -31.39
CA GLN A 242 -4.13 41.10 -31.26
C GLN A 242 -3.51 42.49 -31.37
N HIS A 243 -2.41 42.78 -30.66
CA HIS A 243 -1.74 44.09 -30.75
C HIS A 243 -1.16 44.38 -32.15
N TYR A 244 -0.58 43.39 -32.84
CA TYR A 244 -0.10 43.54 -34.22
C TYR A 244 -1.25 43.77 -35.23
N ASN A 245 -2.42 43.16 -35.00
CA ASN A 245 -3.59 43.33 -35.85
C ASN A 245 -4.17 44.75 -35.75
N TYR A 246 -4.14 45.37 -34.56
CA TYR A 246 -4.60 46.76 -34.40
C TYR A 246 -3.59 47.82 -34.88
N HIS A 247 -2.28 47.55 -34.89
CA HIS A 247 -1.26 48.52 -35.34
C HIS A 247 -0.98 48.53 -36.85
N THR A 248 -1.52 47.57 -37.62
CA THR A 248 -1.31 47.48 -39.08
C THR A 248 -2.40 48.17 -39.92
N ILE A 249 -3.37 48.84 -39.27
CA ILE A 249 -4.33 49.71 -39.96
C ILE A 249 -3.66 51.09 -40.13
N LEU A 250 -3.19 51.34 -41.34
CA LEU A 250 -2.50 52.55 -41.83
C LEU A 250 -3.15 53.87 -41.34
N PRO A 251 -2.35 54.94 -41.09
CA PRO A 251 -2.92 56.28 -40.95
C PRO A 251 -3.51 56.72 -42.29
N ALA A 252 -4.73 57.29 -42.25
CA ALA A 252 -5.46 57.72 -43.43
C ALA A 252 -4.70 58.80 -44.23
N PRO A 253 -4.81 58.82 -45.58
CA PRO A 253 -4.11 59.80 -46.41
C PRO A 253 -4.70 61.20 -46.22
N PRO A 254 -3.87 62.26 -46.26
CA PRO A 254 -4.33 63.63 -46.07
C PRO A 254 -5.15 64.13 -47.26
N LYS A 255 -6.03 65.09 -46.96
CA LYS A 255 -7.01 65.73 -47.87
C LYS A 255 -6.34 66.59 -48.93
#